data_AF-A0A958RVI4-F1
#
_entry.id   AF-A0A958RVI4-F1
#
_cell.length_a   1.000
_cell.length_b   1.000
_cell.length_c   1.000
_cell.angle_alpha   90.00
_cell.angle_beta   90.00
_cell.angle_gamma   90.00
#
_symmetry.space_group_name_H-M   'P 1'
#
loop_
_entity.id
_entity.type
_entity.pdbx_description
1 polymer ?
#
loop_
_entity_poly.entity_id
_entity_poly.type
_entity_poly.pdbx_seq_one_letter_code
_entity_poly.pdbx_strand_id
1 'polypeptide(L)'
;MDKYRRSSLISFLVFAIFTISFWFAPNTANAAAILKVSGQKAIIGLEGMSVNRGDLLYATQGGKKRAILQVVKVAKSKALVRIRKGKALKGMRIIPRSNLARQQKQRQEPQEEEESADMSNSDDYESAASGPKESSFALGALFGYGINSMTVALKTSDSGDTEDVVMTGNGVSTKIAADYNFTPSVGVRITSGLEMFNVYGEGKEEVCDDQSDTKCSTEISFFTIDAYLRWIFLPGTFAPWLGGGFSFLIPTTS
;
A
#
# COMPACT_ATOMS: atom_id res chain seq x y z
N MET A 1 47.16 20.82 -15.96
CA MET A 1 46.01 20.02 -16.45
C MET A 1 45.35 19.30 -15.26
N ASP A 2 44.61 19.99 -14.40
CA ASP A 2 44.48 19.55 -12.98
C ASP A 2 43.05 19.37 -12.43
N LYS A 3 41.99 19.47 -13.26
CA LYS A 3 40.59 19.41 -12.78
C LYS A 3 40.06 17.99 -12.45
N TYR A 4 40.77 16.91 -12.80
CA TYR A 4 40.21 15.54 -12.74
C TYR A 4 40.40 14.76 -11.43
N ARG A 5 41.18 15.26 -10.45
CA ARG A 5 41.58 14.45 -9.28
C ARG A 5 40.63 14.45 -8.07
N ARG A 6 39.55 15.26 -8.06
CA ARG A 6 38.65 15.39 -6.89
C ARG A 6 37.39 14.52 -6.92
N SER A 7 37.03 13.92 -8.06
CA SER A 7 35.75 13.17 -8.21
C SER A 7 35.74 11.79 -7.52
N SER A 8 36.91 11.16 -7.32
CA SER A 8 36.99 9.76 -6.87
C SER A 8 36.58 9.53 -5.41
N LEU A 9 36.87 10.48 -4.51
CA LEU A 9 36.67 10.29 -3.06
C LEU A 9 35.20 10.30 -2.62
N ILE A 10 34.32 11.01 -3.35
CA ILE A 10 32.89 11.11 -3.00
C ILE A 10 32.16 9.79 -3.32
N SER A 11 32.55 9.12 -4.41
CA SER A 11 31.91 7.87 -4.86
C SER A 11 32.07 6.71 -3.87
N PHE A 12 33.21 6.62 -3.17
CA PHE A 12 33.43 5.59 -2.14
C PHE A 12 32.60 5.82 -0.86
N LEU A 13 32.31 7.07 -0.51
CA LEU A 13 31.60 7.41 0.73
C LEU A 13 30.10 7.09 0.64
N VAL A 14 29.49 7.26 -0.54
CA VAL A 14 28.10 6.85 -0.82
C VAL A 14 27.94 5.33 -0.72
N PHE A 15 28.93 4.55 -1.20
CA PHE A 15 28.89 3.09 -1.16
C PHE A 15 29.00 2.52 0.28
N ALA A 16 29.71 3.21 1.17
CA ALA A 16 29.86 2.83 2.57
C ALA A 16 28.58 3.02 3.40
N ILE A 17 27.77 4.04 3.10
CA ILE A 17 26.49 4.29 3.80
C ILE A 17 25.43 3.24 3.42
N PHE A 18 25.47 2.74 2.18
CA PHE A 18 24.51 1.75 1.69
C PHE A 18 24.70 0.35 2.31
N THR A 19 25.93 -0.03 2.69
CA THR A 19 26.22 -1.36 3.27
C THR A 19 25.92 -1.46 4.77
N ILE A 20 26.08 -0.38 5.54
CA ILE A 20 25.77 -0.35 6.98
C ILE A 20 24.26 -0.48 7.24
N SER A 21 23.43 0.01 6.31
CA SER A 21 21.96 0.00 6.41
C SER A 21 21.33 -1.41 6.34
N PHE A 22 22.05 -2.43 5.89
CA PHE A 22 21.51 -3.79 5.69
C PHE A 22 21.64 -4.72 6.91
N TRP A 23 22.34 -4.28 7.97
CA TRP A 23 22.58 -5.11 9.17
C TRP A 23 21.56 -4.87 10.31
N PHE A 24 20.76 -3.80 10.26
CA PHE A 24 19.65 -3.56 11.19
C PHE A 24 18.33 -4.19 10.72
N ALA A 25 18.37 -5.43 10.24
CA ALA A 25 17.16 -6.23 10.09
C ALA A 25 16.62 -6.57 11.49
N PRO A 26 15.41 -6.12 11.89
CA PRO A 26 14.83 -6.49 13.18
C PRO A 26 14.46 -7.98 13.16
N ASN A 27 15.40 -8.81 13.61
CA ASN A 27 15.17 -10.23 13.79
C ASN A 27 14.07 -10.46 14.83
N THR A 28 13.25 -11.48 14.58
CA THR A 28 12.10 -11.91 15.39
C THR A 28 10.82 -11.06 15.26
N ALA A 29 10.17 -11.19 14.09
CA ALA A 29 8.70 -11.19 14.03
C ALA A 29 8.17 -12.38 14.87
N ASN A 30 8.08 -12.19 16.18
CA ASN A 30 7.61 -13.22 17.12
C ASN A 30 6.14 -13.53 16.83
N ALA A 31 5.91 -14.71 16.26
CA ALA A 31 4.59 -15.14 15.86
C ALA A 31 3.90 -15.84 17.03
N ALA A 32 2.68 -15.39 17.34
CA ALA A 32 1.76 -16.00 18.31
C ALA A 32 1.89 -17.54 18.35
N ALA A 33 2.17 -18.09 19.52
CA ALA A 33 2.54 -19.51 19.67
C ALA A 33 1.77 -20.20 20.81
N ILE A 34 1.66 -21.53 20.73
CA ILE A 34 1.08 -22.35 21.80
C ILE A 34 2.07 -22.48 22.96
N LEU A 35 1.73 -21.89 24.11
CA LEU A 35 2.56 -21.86 25.32
C LEU A 35 2.38 -23.12 26.17
N LYS A 36 1.15 -23.61 26.30
CA LYS A 36 0.78 -24.80 27.10
C LYS A 36 -0.44 -25.51 26.50
N VAL A 37 -0.46 -26.83 26.56
CA VAL A 37 -1.60 -27.67 26.19
C VAL A 37 -2.03 -28.50 27.42
N SER A 38 -3.33 -28.69 27.60
CA SER A 38 -3.92 -29.49 28.68
C SER A 38 -5.24 -30.09 28.19
N GLY A 39 -5.19 -31.37 27.80
CA GLY A 39 -6.32 -32.05 27.15
C GLY A 39 -6.81 -31.29 25.92
N GLN A 40 -8.12 -31.01 25.86
CA GLN A 40 -8.78 -30.27 24.78
C GLN A 40 -8.68 -28.73 24.90
N LYS A 41 -7.82 -28.22 25.80
CA LYS A 41 -7.58 -26.78 26.00
C LYS A 41 -6.11 -26.44 25.77
N ALA A 42 -5.85 -25.25 25.27
CA ALA A 42 -4.49 -24.70 25.17
C ALA A 42 -4.46 -23.23 25.58
N ILE A 43 -3.27 -22.75 25.96
CA ILE A 43 -2.98 -21.33 26.19
C ILE A 43 -2.05 -20.88 25.08
N ILE A 44 -2.44 -19.82 24.37
CA ILE A 44 -1.65 -19.19 23.31
C ILE A 44 -1.17 -17.81 23.75
N GLY A 45 0.01 -17.39 23.28
CA GLY A 45 0.46 -15.99 23.32
C GLY A 45 -0.14 -15.21 22.15
N LEU A 46 -0.51 -13.96 22.37
CA LEU A 46 -1.17 -13.07 21.40
C LEU A 46 -0.24 -11.94 20.92
N GLU A 47 1.05 -12.22 20.76
CA GLU A 47 2.07 -11.25 20.36
C GLU A 47 1.68 -10.55 19.05
N GLY A 48 1.30 -9.26 19.14
CA GLY A 48 0.80 -8.45 18.02
C GLY A 48 -0.57 -8.85 17.44
N MET A 49 -1.27 -9.85 17.99
CA MET A 49 -2.48 -10.43 17.40
C MET A 49 -3.73 -10.11 18.22
N SER A 50 -4.61 -9.26 17.69
CA SER A 50 -5.95 -9.07 18.23
C SER A 50 -6.84 -10.27 17.88
N VAL A 51 -7.55 -10.82 18.88
CA VAL A 51 -8.53 -11.90 18.71
C VAL A 51 -9.72 -11.69 19.66
N ASN A 52 -10.90 -12.05 19.20
CA ASN A 52 -12.16 -11.99 19.95
C ASN A 52 -12.59 -13.37 20.46
N ARG A 53 -13.46 -13.39 21.47
CA ARG A 53 -14.09 -14.63 21.94
C ARG A 53 -14.98 -15.21 20.83
N GLY A 54 -14.77 -16.48 20.50
CA GLY A 54 -15.48 -17.17 19.41
C GLY A 54 -14.62 -17.39 18.17
N ASP A 55 -13.56 -16.59 17.97
CA ASP A 55 -12.69 -16.64 16.79
C ASP A 55 -12.05 -18.02 16.60
N LEU A 56 -11.86 -18.37 15.33
CA LEU A 56 -11.17 -19.59 14.92
C LEU A 56 -9.74 -19.28 14.50
N LEU A 57 -8.80 -20.09 14.97
CA LEU A 57 -7.37 -19.96 14.69
C LEU A 57 -6.84 -21.31 14.22
N TYR A 58 -5.83 -21.32 13.35
CA TYR A 58 -5.11 -22.54 12.99
C TYR A 58 -3.79 -22.64 13.75
N ALA A 59 -3.51 -23.82 14.30
CA ALA A 59 -2.16 -24.19 14.73
C ALA A 59 -1.39 -24.78 13.54
N THR A 60 -0.15 -24.35 13.35
CA THR A 60 0.72 -24.75 12.24
C THR A 60 2.09 -25.25 12.72
N GLN A 61 2.65 -26.19 11.98
CA GLN A 61 4.00 -26.72 12.21
C GLN A 61 4.63 -27.05 10.85
N GLY A 62 5.78 -26.43 10.54
CA GLY A 62 6.39 -26.52 9.20
C GLY A 62 5.45 -26.05 8.09
N GLY A 63 4.75 -24.93 8.29
CA GLY A 63 3.74 -24.38 7.37
C GLY A 63 2.42 -25.15 7.28
N LYS A 64 2.38 -26.44 7.64
CA LYS A 64 1.17 -27.28 7.54
C LYS A 64 0.22 -27.02 8.71
N LYS A 65 -1.07 -26.84 8.43
CA LYS A 65 -2.15 -26.73 9.43
C LYS A 65 -2.33 -28.07 10.14
N ARG A 66 -2.24 -28.09 11.48
CA ARG A 66 -2.31 -29.31 12.32
C ARG A 66 -3.49 -29.35 13.29
N ALA A 67 -4.01 -28.19 13.71
CA ALA A 67 -5.21 -28.11 14.53
C ALA A 67 -6.05 -26.86 14.23
N ILE A 68 -7.33 -26.93 14.57
CA ILE A 68 -8.27 -25.80 14.62
C ILE A 68 -8.56 -25.50 16.10
N LEU A 69 -8.37 -24.25 16.48
CA LEU A 69 -8.54 -23.73 17.83
C LEU A 69 -9.70 -22.73 17.82
N GLN A 70 -10.49 -22.68 18.90
CA GLN A 70 -11.50 -21.64 19.11
C GLN A 70 -11.17 -20.83 20.37
N VAL A 71 -11.17 -19.50 20.27
CA VAL A 71 -10.92 -18.60 21.40
C VAL A 71 -12.09 -18.67 22.39
N VAL A 72 -11.80 -19.08 23.63
CA VAL A 72 -12.80 -19.22 24.71
C VAL A 72 -12.78 -18.01 25.63
N LYS A 73 -11.58 -17.53 25.98
CA LYS A 73 -11.36 -16.36 26.84
C LYS A 73 -10.04 -15.69 26.49
N VAL A 74 -10.04 -14.36 26.39
CA VAL A 74 -8.85 -13.53 26.22
C VAL A 74 -8.49 -12.92 27.59
N ALA A 75 -7.19 -12.82 27.90
CA ALA A 75 -6.69 -12.28 29.16
C ALA A 75 -5.30 -11.67 28.97
N LYS A 76 -5.22 -10.34 28.93
CA LYS A 76 -3.98 -9.59 28.61
C LYS A 76 -3.37 -10.10 27.30
N SER A 77 -2.08 -10.44 27.29
CA SER A 77 -1.33 -10.97 26.13
C SER A 77 -1.51 -12.46 25.84
N LYS A 78 -2.52 -13.12 26.44
CA LYS A 78 -2.76 -14.57 26.28
C LYS A 78 -4.24 -14.86 26.02
N ALA A 79 -4.51 -15.95 25.30
CA ALA A 79 -5.86 -16.51 25.16
C ALA A 79 -5.91 -17.97 25.60
N LEU A 80 -7.00 -18.34 26.26
CA LEU A 80 -7.42 -19.72 26.46
C LEU A 80 -8.26 -20.13 25.25
N VAL A 81 -7.83 -21.20 24.58
CA VAL A 81 -8.50 -21.77 23.41
C VAL A 81 -8.97 -23.20 23.67
N ARG A 82 -10.05 -23.60 23.00
CA ARG A 82 -10.51 -25.00 22.92
C ARG A 82 -10.07 -25.58 21.58
N ILE A 83 -9.47 -26.78 21.60
CA ILE A 83 -9.14 -27.52 20.38
C ILE A 83 -10.45 -28.08 19.80
N ARG A 84 -10.75 -27.76 18.54
CA ARG A 84 -11.95 -28.21 17.82
C ARG A 84 -11.67 -29.36 16.86
N LYS A 85 -10.47 -29.41 16.26
CA LYS A 85 -10.04 -30.48 15.34
C LYS A 85 -8.52 -30.61 15.38
N GLY A 86 -8.00 -31.83 15.23
CA GLY A 86 -6.55 -32.10 15.16
C GLY A 86 -5.84 -32.15 16.51
N LYS A 87 -4.50 -32.19 16.48
CA LYS A 87 -3.64 -32.22 17.68
C LYS A 87 -2.80 -30.95 17.75
N ALA A 88 -2.90 -30.24 18.87
CA ALA A 88 -2.09 -29.05 19.15
C ALA A 88 -0.91 -29.42 20.06
N LEU A 89 0.29 -28.91 19.75
CA LEU A 89 1.50 -29.09 20.55
C LEU A 89 2.09 -27.74 20.96
N LYS A 90 2.84 -27.72 22.06
CA LYS A 90 3.60 -26.54 22.50
C LYS A 90 4.57 -26.11 21.39
N GLY A 91 4.70 -24.80 21.15
CA GLY A 91 5.56 -24.24 20.11
C GLY A 91 4.98 -24.21 18.69
N MET A 92 3.78 -24.74 18.45
CA MET A 92 3.09 -24.52 17.16
C MET A 92 2.76 -23.04 16.97
N ARG A 93 2.96 -22.54 15.74
CA ARG A 93 2.63 -21.16 15.35
C ARG A 93 1.14 -21.02 15.06
N ILE A 94 0.55 -19.93 15.54
CA ILE A 94 -0.85 -19.59 15.36
C ILE A 94 -1.00 -18.62 14.19
N ILE A 95 -1.98 -18.89 13.33
CA ILE A 95 -2.45 -17.95 12.31
C ILE A 95 -3.97 -17.79 12.44
N PRO A 96 -4.53 -16.58 12.25
CA PRO A 96 -5.97 -16.40 12.24
C PRO A 96 -6.59 -17.22 11.10
N ARG A 97 -7.75 -17.84 11.35
CA ARG A 97 -8.59 -18.32 10.25
C ARG A 97 -9.28 -17.09 9.69
N SER A 98 -8.94 -16.72 8.45
CA SER A 98 -9.49 -15.56 7.74
C SER A 98 -10.99 -15.72 7.48
N ASN A 99 -11.79 -15.44 8.51
CA ASN A 99 -13.25 -15.30 8.44
C ASN A 99 -13.66 -13.85 8.11
N LEU A 100 -12.70 -12.97 7.78
CA LEU A 100 -12.91 -11.54 7.53
C LEU A 100 -13.99 -11.26 6.46
N ALA A 101 -14.16 -12.15 5.49
CA ALA A 101 -15.22 -12.07 4.49
C ALA A 101 -16.66 -12.22 5.03
N ARG A 102 -16.86 -12.66 6.29
CA ARG A 102 -18.19 -13.02 6.81
C ARG A 102 -18.72 -12.15 7.97
N GLN A 103 -17.93 -11.21 8.50
CA GLN A 103 -18.37 -10.33 9.60
C GLN A 103 -18.74 -8.90 9.20
N GLN A 104 -18.42 -8.45 7.98
CA GLN A 104 -18.86 -7.13 7.50
C GLN A 104 -20.25 -7.13 6.83
N LYS A 105 -20.80 -8.28 6.42
CA LYS A 105 -22.12 -8.38 5.76
C LYS A 105 -23.30 -8.62 6.73
N GLN A 106 -23.12 -8.37 8.03
CA GLN A 106 -24.14 -8.69 9.05
C GLN A 106 -24.29 -7.63 10.15
N ARG A 107 -23.97 -6.36 9.83
CA ARG A 107 -24.23 -5.21 10.71
C ARG A 107 -24.52 -3.91 9.95
N GLN A 108 -25.37 -4.01 8.94
CA GLN A 108 -26.20 -2.89 8.47
C GLN A 108 -27.64 -3.40 8.45
N GLU A 109 -28.33 -3.08 9.55
CA GLU A 109 -29.77 -3.19 9.72
C GLU A 109 -30.28 -1.76 9.61
N PRO A 110 -31.08 -1.47 8.57
CA PRO A 110 -32.33 -0.78 8.82
C PRO A 110 -33.54 -1.66 8.45
N GLN A 111 -34.49 -1.70 9.39
CA GLN A 111 -35.93 -1.69 9.13
C GLN A 111 -36.32 -0.53 8.19
N GLU A 112 -37.42 -0.51 7.43
CA GLU A 112 -38.41 -1.53 7.02
C GLU A 112 -38.34 -1.60 5.46
N GLU A 113 -39.17 -2.23 4.62
CA GLU A 113 -40.52 -2.83 4.74
C GLU A 113 -40.61 -4.07 3.80
N GLU A 114 -41.75 -4.33 3.12
CA GLU A 114 -42.00 -5.53 2.27
C GLU A 114 -42.33 -5.17 0.80
N GLU A 115 -41.82 -5.91 -0.18
CA GLU A 115 -42.68 -6.60 -1.17
C GLU A 115 -41.94 -7.72 -1.95
N SER A 116 -42.70 -8.67 -2.48
CA SER A 116 -42.25 -9.99 -2.93
C SER A 116 -41.87 -10.08 -4.41
N ALA A 117 -40.78 -10.79 -4.72
CA ALA A 117 -40.66 -11.55 -5.96
C ALA A 117 -39.83 -12.83 -5.75
N ASP A 118 -40.47 -13.97 -5.98
CA ASP A 118 -39.90 -15.31 -5.92
C ASP A 118 -38.93 -15.58 -7.09
N MET A 119 -37.77 -16.16 -6.81
CA MET A 119 -37.03 -16.96 -7.78
C MET A 119 -36.09 -17.93 -7.05
N SER A 120 -36.67 -19.07 -6.64
CA SER A 120 -35.88 -20.27 -6.37
C SER A 120 -35.08 -20.70 -7.60
N ASN A 121 -33.78 -20.94 -7.45
CA ASN A 121 -33.17 -22.04 -8.18
C ASN A 121 -32.09 -22.70 -7.31
N SER A 122 -32.22 -24.00 -7.13
CA SER A 122 -31.28 -24.85 -6.41
C SER A 122 -30.31 -25.51 -7.38
N ASP A 123 -29.09 -25.79 -6.93
CA ASP A 123 -28.63 -27.16 -6.72
C ASP A 123 -27.12 -27.17 -6.45
N ASP A 124 -26.73 -27.92 -5.42
CA ASP A 124 -25.34 -28.32 -5.17
C ASP A 124 -24.82 -29.20 -6.31
N TYR A 125 -23.50 -29.23 -6.55
CA TYR A 125 -22.74 -30.49 -6.64
C TYR A 125 -21.22 -30.27 -6.64
N GLU A 126 -20.49 -31.38 -6.55
CA GLU A 126 -19.19 -31.51 -5.91
C GLU A 126 -17.95 -31.40 -6.84
N SER A 127 -16.89 -30.80 -6.27
CA SER A 127 -15.51 -31.32 -6.30
C SER A 127 -14.57 -31.09 -7.52
N ALA A 128 -13.28 -31.22 -7.20
CA ALA A 128 -12.06 -31.23 -8.03
C ALA A 128 -11.47 -29.89 -8.54
N ALA A 129 -10.15 -29.76 -8.34
CA ALA A 129 -9.23 -28.76 -8.91
C ALA A 129 -9.44 -27.27 -8.56
N SER A 130 -9.13 -26.87 -7.31
CA SER A 130 -9.02 -25.45 -6.93
C SER A 130 -7.73 -24.78 -7.48
N GLY A 131 -7.83 -24.26 -8.71
CA GLY A 131 -6.94 -23.27 -9.32
C GLY A 131 -7.64 -22.68 -10.56
N PRO A 132 -7.17 -21.56 -11.16
CA PRO A 132 -6.10 -20.67 -10.74
C PRO A 132 -6.60 -19.58 -9.75
N LYS A 133 -5.77 -18.55 -9.51
CA LYS A 133 -5.97 -17.53 -8.46
C LYS A 133 -7.10 -16.55 -8.76
N GLU A 134 -7.87 -16.19 -7.74
CA GLU A 134 -8.93 -15.15 -7.80
C GLU A 134 -8.37 -13.80 -8.29
N SER A 135 -9.00 -13.22 -9.31
CA SER A 135 -8.82 -11.79 -9.61
C SER A 135 -9.49 -10.99 -8.50
N SER A 136 -8.84 -9.90 -8.08
CA SER A 136 -9.34 -9.02 -7.03
C SER A 136 -9.41 -7.59 -7.53
N PHE A 137 -10.59 -6.99 -7.36
CA PHE A 137 -10.82 -5.57 -7.52
C PHE A 137 -10.75 -4.87 -6.16
N ALA A 138 -10.12 -3.71 -6.10
CA ALA A 138 -10.11 -2.86 -4.92
C ALA A 138 -10.25 -1.38 -5.34
N LEU A 139 -10.92 -0.60 -4.48
CA LEU A 139 -11.12 0.84 -4.67
C LEU A 139 -10.57 1.56 -3.43
N GLY A 140 -9.98 2.73 -3.62
CA GLY A 140 -9.46 3.55 -2.52
C GLY A 140 -9.24 5.01 -2.91
N ALA A 141 -8.70 5.78 -1.97
CA ALA A 141 -8.26 7.16 -2.18
C ALA A 141 -6.78 7.28 -1.81
N LEU A 142 -6.08 8.21 -2.46
CA LEU A 142 -4.68 8.52 -2.29
C LEU A 142 -4.54 10.02 -2.02
N PHE A 143 -3.73 10.35 -1.03
CA PHE A 143 -3.26 11.71 -0.76
C PHE A 143 -1.75 11.73 -0.99
N GLY A 144 -1.28 12.66 -1.81
CA GLY A 144 0.11 12.78 -2.22
C GLY A 144 0.70 14.15 -1.88
N TYR A 145 2.02 14.17 -1.66
CA TYR A 145 2.82 15.38 -1.64
C TYR A 145 3.99 15.19 -2.60
N GLY A 146 4.09 16.05 -3.61
CA GLY A 146 5.13 16.04 -4.63
C GLY A 146 6.14 17.16 -4.41
N ILE A 147 7.38 16.94 -4.86
CA ILE A 147 8.41 17.98 -5.01
C ILE A 147 8.93 17.85 -6.43
N ASN A 148 8.69 18.87 -7.24
CA ASN A 148 9.03 18.90 -8.66
C ASN A 148 10.08 19.99 -8.91
N SER A 149 10.94 19.74 -9.91
CA SER A 149 11.79 20.76 -10.51
C SER A 149 11.68 20.64 -12.02
N MET A 150 11.59 21.78 -12.69
CA MET A 150 11.55 21.91 -14.14
C MET A 150 12.42 23.09 -14.56
N THR A 151 13.08 22.99 -15.70
CA THR A 151 13.74 24.14 -16.32
C THR A 151 12.82 24.66 -17.42
N VAL A 152 12.45 25.94 -17.35
CA VAL A 152 11.61 26.61 -18.34
C VAL A 152 12.45 27.63 -19.08
N ALA A 153 12.46 27.54 -20.40
CA ALA A 153 13.09 28.51 -21.29
C ALA A 153 12.17 29.72 -21.46
N LEU A 154 12.44 30.80 -20.72
CA LEU A 154 11.75 32.09 -20.86
C LEU A 154 12.40 32.90 -21.98
N LYS A 155 11.61 33.68 -22.72
CA LYS A 155 12.11 34.63 -23.72
C LYS A 155 12.00 36.04 -23.18
N THR A 156 13.11 36.78 -23.15
CA THR A 156 13.10 38.20 -22.80
C THR A 156 12.47 38.99 -23.95
N SER A 157 11.50 39.86 -23.63
CA SER A 157 10.70 40.58 -24.63
C SER A 157 11.53 41.55 -25.49
N ASP A 158 12.61 42.10 -24.94
CA ASP A 158 13.37 43.19 -25.57
C ASP A 158 14.60 42.73 -26.36
N SER A 159 15.29 41.67 -25.92
CA SER A 159 16.50 41.14 -26.59
C SER A 159 16.20 39.99 -27.55
N GLY A 160 15.10 39.26 -27.34
CA GLY A 160 14.84 37.99 -28.01
C GLY A 160 15.72 36.83 -27.52
N ASP A 161 16.58 37.07 -26.53
CA ASP A 161 17.36 36.03 -25.87
C ASP A 161 16.45 35.08 -25.08
N THR A 162 16.97 33.88 -24.81
CA THR A 162 16.26 32.83 -24.08
C THR A 162 17.04 32.47 -22.82
N GLU A 163 16.40 32.60 -21.65
CA GLU A 163 16.96 32.20 -20.37
C GLU A 163 16.30 30.91 -19.86
N ASP A 164 17.14 29.93 -19.48
CA ASP A 164 16.74 28.74 -18.74
C ASP A 164 16.55 29.08 -17.24
N VAL A 165 15.30 29.25 -16.80
CA VAL A 165 14.95 29.43 -15.38
C VAL A 165 14.63 28.06 -14.76
N VAL A 166 15.38 27.68 -13.73
CA VAL A 166 15.08 26.48 -12.93
C VAL A 166 13.98 26.83 -11.93
N MET A 167 12.79 26.32 -12.19
CA MET A 167 11.65 26.43 -11.29
C MET A 167 11.58 25.19 -10.39
N THR A 168 11.35 25.40 -9.10
CA THR A 168 11.14 24.35 -8.10
C THR A 168 9.82 24.57 -7.39
N GLY A 169 9.06 23.50 -7.20
CA GLY A 169 7.74 23.59 -6.60
C GLY A 169 7.41 22.40 -5.73
N ASN A 170 6.50 22.60 -4.80
CA ASN A 170 5.81 21.52 -4.10
C ASN A 170 4.38 21.41 -4.63
N GLY A 171 3.79 20.23 -4.44
CA GLY A 171 2.39 20.02 -4.81
C GLY A 171 1.68 19.07 -3.87
N VAL A 172 0.36 19.20 -3.81
CA VAL A 172 -0.53 18.29 -3.10
C VAL A 172 -1.48 17.65 -4.11
N SER A 173 -1.73 16.35 -3.97
CA SER A 173 -2.69 15.64 -4.81
C SER A 173 -3.68 14.82 -4.01
N THR A 174 -4.90 14.77 -4.52
CA THR A 174 -5.97 13.90 -4.00
C THR A 174 -6.55 13.13 -5.18
N LYS A 175 -6.36 11.81 -5.18
CA LYS A 175 -6.75 10.92 -6.30
C LYS A 175 -7.60 9.76 -5.79
N ILE A 176 -8.62 9.36 -6.55
CA ILE A 176 -9.25 8.04 -6.41
C ILE A 176 -8.38 6.99 -7.12
N ALA A 177 -8.40 5.76 -6.62
CA ALA A 177 -7.60 4.65 -7.13
C ALA A 177 -8.44 3.39 -7.32
N ALA A 178 -8.40 2.82 -8.52
CA ALA A 178 -8.99 1.52 -8.85
C ALA A 178 -7.87 0.52 -9.17
N ASP A 179 -7.84 -0.58 -8.41
CA ASP A 179 -6.84 -1.65 -8.50
C ASP A 179 -7.49 -2.92 -9.05
N TYR A 180 -6.90 -3.54 -10.07
CA TYR A 180 -7.33 -4.83 -10.58
C TYR A 180 -6.15 -5.79 -10.75
N ASN A 181 -6.17 -6.90 -10.03
CA ASN A 181 -5.10 -7.90 -10.06
C ASN A 181 -5.44 -9.03 -11.04
N PHE A 182 -4.70 -9.10 -12.17
CA PHE A 182 -4.78 -10.21 -13.13
C PHE A 182 -4.25 -11.51 -12.54
N THR A 183 -3.19 -11.40 -11.73
CA THR A 183 -2.65 -12.46 -10.89
C THR A 183 -2.23 -11.87 -9.54
N PRO A 184 -2.07 -12.65 -8.47
CA PRO A 184 -1.53 -12.17 -7.19
C PRO A 184 -0.05 -11.71 -7.20
N SER A 185 0.55 -11.60 -8.38
CA SER A 185 1.83 -10.90 -8.58
C SER A 185 1.73 -9.79 -9.62
N VAL A 186 0.71 -9.73 -10.47
CA VAL A 186 0.61 -8.73 -11.55
C VAL A 186 -0.79 -8.13 -11.60
N GLY A 187 -0.87 -6.80 -11.52
CA GLY A 187 -2.12 -6.07 -11.59
C GLY A 187 -1.95 -4.72 -12.27
N VAL A 188 -3.07 -4.10 -12.63
CA VAL A 188 -3.13 -2.70 -13.05
C VAL A 188 -3.60 -1.84 -11.87
N ARG A 189 -3.21 -0.57 -11.86
CA ARG A 189 -3.81 0.51 -11.06
C ARG A 189 -4.17 1.64 -12.02
N ILE A 190 -5.38 2.15 -11.92
CA ILE A 190 -5.80 3.39 -12.54
C ILE A 190 -6.08 4.39 -11.42
N THR A 191 -5.52 5.59 -11.51
CA THR A 191 -5.79 6.69 -10.60
C THR A 191 -6.30 7.90 -11.36
N SER A 192 -7.14 8.70 -10.71
CA SER A 192 -7.56 9.98 -11.25
C SER A 192 -7.92 10.95 -10.14
N GLY A 193 -7.66 12.24 -10.34
CA GLY A 193 -8.01 13.27 -9.37
C GLY A 193 -7.26 14.57 -9.62
N LEU A 194 -7.29 15.45 -8.62
CA LEU A 194 -6.71 16.78 -8.71
C LEU A 194 -5.30 16.80 -8.10
N GLU A 195 -4.42 17.54 -8.76
CA GLU A 195 -3.04 17.76 -8.35
C GLU A 195 -2.72 19.24 -8.51
N MET A 196 -2.39 19.89 -7.40
CA MET A 196 -2.10 21.32 -7.30
C MET A 196 -0.61 21.49 -7.08
N PHE A 197 0.06 22.26 -7.94
CA PHE A 197 1.47 22.62 -7.78
C PHE A 197 1.59 24.11 -7.52
N ASN A 198 2.39 24.48 -6.53
CA ASN A 198 2.88 25.83 -6.39
C ASN A 198 4.37 25.82 -6.75
N VAL A 199 4.73 26.56 -7.81
CA VAL A 199 6.06 26.53 -8.41
C VAL A 199 6.68 27.92 -8.31
N TYR A 200 7.93 27.97 -7.84
CA TYR A 200 8.71 29.18 -7.68
C TYR A 200 10.01 29.08 -8.47
N GLY A 201 10.39 30.14 -9.16
CA GLY A 201 11.69 30.30 -9.83
C GLY A 201 12.22 31.72 -9.66
N GLU A 202 13.51 31.91 -9.91
CA GLU A 202 14.15 33.23 -9.94
C GLU A 202 14.96 33.34 -11.25
N GLY A 203 14.57 34.28 -12.11
CA GLY A 203 15.31 34.64 -13.32
C GLY A 203 16.47 35.60 -13.01
N LYS A 204 17.35 35.83 -13.98
CA LYS A 204 18.40 36.87 -13.88
C LYS A 204 17.90 38.24 -14.33
N GLU A 205 16.83 38.27 -15.13
CA GLU A 205 16.18 39.49 -15.63
C GLU A 205 14.76 39.61 -15.03
N GLU A 206 14.22 40.83 -15.02
CA GLU A 206 12.87 41.15 -14.53
C GLU A 206 11.82 40.72 -15.56
N VAL A 207 11.64 39.40 -15.73
CA VAL A 207 10.75 38.79 -16.74
C VAL A 207 9.38 38.40 -16.14
N CYS A 208 9.20 38.53 -14.82
CA CYS A 208 8.01 38.10 -14.09
C CYS A 208 7.25 39.29 -13.46
N ASP A 209 5.94 39.11 -13.26
CA ASP A 209 4.94 40.12 -12.86
C ASP A 209 5.12 41.51 -13.50
N ASP A 210 4.49 41.70 -14.67
CA ASP A 210 4.51 42.94 -15.47
C ASP A 210 5.93 43.50 -15.76
N GLN A 211 6.92 42.60 -15.83
CA GLN A 211 8.35 42.91 -16.03
C GLN A 211 8.96 43.72 -14.87
N SER A 212 8.61 43.38 -13.63
CA SER A 212 9.04 44.14 -12.44
C SER A 212 9.63 43.31 -11.29
N ASP A 213 9.57 41.97 -11.36
CA ASP A 213 10.24 41.08 -10.41
C ASP A 213 11.08 40.01 -11.14
N THR A 214 12.19 39.60 -10.53
CA THR A 214 12.97 38.43 -10.94
C THR A 214 12.32 37.12 -10.47
N LYS A 215 11.41 37.19 -9.47
CA LYS A 215 10.73 36.04 -8.90
C LYS A 215 9.47 35.70 -9.67
N CYS A 216 9.41 34.45 -10.09
CA CYS A 216 8.29 33.88 -10.83
C CYS A 216 7.57 32.90 -9.92
N SER A 217 6.31 33.19 -9.55
CA SER A 217 5.45 32.25 -8.84
C SER A 217 4.24 31.90 -9.69
N THR A 218 3.88 30.62 -9.74
CA THR A 218 2.67 30.16 -10.42
C THR A 218 2.03 29.01 -9.66
N GLU A 219 0.72 29.10 -9.45
CA GLU A 219 -0.10 28.01 -8.92
C GLU A 219 -0.86 27.37 -10.09
N ILE A 220 -0.52 26.10 -10.39
CA ILE A 220 -1.09 25.37 -11.52
C ILE A 220 -1.85 24.16 -10.97
N SER A 221 -3.12 24.05 -11.35
CA SER A 221 -3.93 22.87 -11.05
C SER A 221 -4.09 21.98 -12.29
N PHE A 222 -3.94 20.67 -12.09
CA PHE A 222 -4.18 19.66 -13.10
C PHE A 222 -5.23 18.66 -12.65
N PHE A 223 -6.15 18.33 -13.55
CA PHE A 223 -6.84 17.05 -13.50
C PHE A 223 -5.92 15.97 -14.07
N THR A 224 -5.75 14.88 -13.33
CA THR A 224 -4.81 13.81 -13.65
C THR A 224 -5.54 12.49 -13.90
N ILE A 225 -5.03 11.71 -14.85
CA ILE A 225 -5.38 10.30 -15.05
C ILE A 225 -4.07 9.53 -15.21
N ASP A 226 -3.77 8.65 -14.27
CA ASP A 226 -2.58 7.80 -14.30
C ASP A 226 -2.97 6.33 -14.46
N ALA A 227 -2.18 5.57 -15.22
CA ALA A 227 -2.34 4.12 -15.37
C ALA A 227 -1.00 3.41 -15.20
N TYR A 228 -0.93 2.48 -14.25
CA TYR A 228 0.29 1.76 -13.88
C TYR A 228 0.10 0.24 -14.00
N LEU A 229 1.05 -0.43 -14.65
CA LEU A 229 1.25 -1.87 -14.49
C LEU A 229 2.10 -2.10 -13.22
N ARG A 230 1.66 -3.01 -12.35
CA ARG A 230 2.27 -3.30 -11.05
C ARG A 230 2.70 -4.76 -10.95
N TRP A 231 3.93 -4.99 -10.52
CA TRP A 231 4.47 -6.28 -10.11
C TRP A 231 4.63 -6.31 -8.58
N ILE A 232 3.83 -7.13 -7.91
CA ILE A 232 3.84 -7.35 -6.45
C ILE A 232 4.85 -8.46 -6.13
N PHE A 233 5.90 -8.13 -5.39
CA PHE A 233 7.01 -9.05 -5.10
C PHE A 233 6.68 -10.02 -3.95
N LEU A 234 5.98 -9.54 -2.93
CA LEU A 234 5.65 -10.31 -1.72
C LEU A 234 4.14 -10.25 -1.50
N PRO A 235 3.39 -11.32 -1.80
CA PRO A 235 1.95 -11.36 -1.54
C PRO A 235 1.68 -11.52 -0.04
N GLY A 236 0.85 -10.64 0.53
CA GLY A 236 0.51 -10.64 1.95
C GLY A 236 -0.23 -9.37 2.37
N THR A 237 -0.32 -9.13 3.69
CA THR A 237 -0.90 -7.89 4.24
C THR A 237 -0.06 -6.66 3.92
N PHE A 238 1.26 -6.83 3.86
CA PHE A 238 2.18 -5.85 3.27
C PHE A 238 2.58 -6.37 1.89
N ALA A 239 2.17 -5.65 0.85
CA ALA A 239 2.32 -6.03 -0.56
C ALA A 239 3.18 -5.01 -1.31
N PRO A 240 4.52 -5.00 -1.12
CA PRO A 240 5.42 -4.13 -1.86
C PRO A 240 5.39 -4.50 -3.35
N TRP A 241 5.33 -3.46 -4.18
CA TRP A 241 5.25 -3.58 -5.63
C TRP A 241 6.18 -2.57 -6.31
N LEU A 242 6.62 -2.92 -7.51
CA LEU A 242 7.27 -2.02 -8.47
C LEU A 242 6.37 -1.93 -9.70
N GLY A 243 6.38 -0.78 -10.38
CA GLY A 243 5.57 -0.62 -11.58
C GLY A 243 6.08 0.47 -12.49
N GLY A 244 5.53 0.49 -13.68
CA GLY A 244 5.71 1.54 -14.69
C GLY A 244 4.34 1.88 -15.28
N GLY A 245 4.22 3.07 -15.85
CA GLY A 245 2.94 3.58 -16.30
C GLY A 245 3.07 4.87 -17.10
N PHE A 246 1.92 5.42 -17.48
CA PHE A 246 1.79 6.73 -18.08
C PHE A 246 0.82 7.57 -17.24
N SER A 247 1.01 8.90 -17.29
CA SER A 247 0.14 9.87 -16.66
C SER A 247 -0.26 10.92 -17.70
N PHE A 248 -1.54 11.26 -17.73
CA PHE A 248 -2.08 12.37 -18.49
C PHE A 248 -2.44 13.49 -17.51
N LEU A 249 -1.88 14.68 -17.76
CA LEU A 249 -2.15 15.89 -17.00
C LEU A 249 -2.92 16.85 -17.90
N ILE A 250 -4.11 17.26 -17.46
CA ILE A 250 -4.98 18.21 -18.15
C ILE A 250 -5.05 19.46 -17.28
N PRO A 251 -4.56 20.63 -17.74
CA PRO A 251 -4.61 21.84 -16.94
C PRO A 251 -6.06 22.26 -16.71
N THR A 252 -6.40 22.56 -15.46
CA THR A 252 -7.75 22.99 -15.05
C THR A 252 -7.82 24.47 -14.72
N THR A 253 -6.70 25.09 -14.34
CA THR A 253 -6.55 26.53 -14.18
C THR A 253 -5.18 26.97 -14.70
N SER A 254 -5.13 28.20 -15.21
CA SER A 254 -3.93 28.95 -15.64
C SER A 254 -4.10 30.40 -15.24
#